data_AF-A0A1H2ZQ51-F1
#
_entry.id   AF-A0A1H2ZQ51-F1
#
_cell.length_a   1.000
_cell.length_b   1.000
_cell.length_c   1.000
_cell.angle_alpha   90.00
_cell.angle_beta   90.00
_cell.angle_gamma   90.00
#
_symmetry.space_group_name_H-M   'P 1'
#
loop_
_entity.id
_entity.type
_entity.pdbx_description
1 polymer ?
#
loop_
_entity_poly.entity_id
_entity_poly.type
_entity_poly.pdbx_seq_one_letter_code
_entity_poly.pdbx_strand_id
1 'polypeptide(L)'
;MTPALGISGGAVLAALLLAAPAQAQDIAFNPVLLANCVAHAGDGAECIGLAAKACMESTEGGYSTYGMNACTDAEVQWWDARLNVSYSDLMAKERARDAEAFDPDRPSGADALRDMQRAWIAFRDRSCEYAALDWFGGTGASTIYVGCLLDLTARQTLMLDLALRPM
;
A
#
# COMPACT_ATOMS: atom_id res chain seq x y z
N MET A 1 -38.33 33.47 62.72
CA MET A 1 -38.93 32.34 61.99
C MET A 1 -38.54 32.51 60.52
N THR A 2 -37.61 31.66 60.07
CA THR A 2 -37.26 31.14 58.72
C THR A 2 -37.57 31.88 57.39
N PRO A 3 -36.77 31.60 56.32
CA PRO A 3 -36.35 32.55 55.28
C PRO A 3 -36.78 32.15 53.83
N ALA A 4 -36.39 32.94 52.81
CA ALA A 4 -36.26 32.49 51.41
C ALA A 4 -35.24 33.40 50.68
N LEU A 5 -34.01 32.94 50.39
CA LEU A 5 -33.56 32.35 49.09
C LEU A 5 -34.17 33.07 47.87
N GLY A 6 -33.47 33.76 46.98
CA GLY A 6 -32.08 33.66 46.52
C GLY A 6 -32.02 32.89 45.20
N ILE A 7 -32.05 33.57 44.04
CA ILE A 7 -31.61 33.02 42.74
C ILE A 7 -31.03 34.16 41.90
N SER A 8 -29.70 34.27 41.88
CA SER A 8 -28.95 35.06 40.90
C SER A 8 -28.88 34.26 39.60
N GLY A 9 -29.50 34.75 38.53
CA GLY A 9 -29.46 34.12 37.21
C GLY A 9 -28.07 34.26 36.57
N GLY A 10 -27.24 33.22 36.70
CA GLY A 10 -26.00 33.10 35.94
C GLY A 10 -26.29 32.73 34.49
N ALA A 11 -25.96 33.63 33.57
CA ALA A 11 -25.98 33.34 32.14
C ALA A 11 -24.84 32.35 31.82
N VAL A 12 -25.19 31.10 31.54
CA VAL A 12 -24.25 30.09 31.03
C VAL A 12 -24.02 30.38 29.54
N LEU A 13 -22.84 30.92 29.19
CA LEU A 13 -22.37 30.97 27.81
C LEU A 13 -22.03 29.55 27.36
N ALA A 14 -22.87 28.96 26.50
CA ALA A 14 -22.55 27.73 25.79
C ALA A 14 -21.54 28.03 24.66
N ALA A 15 -20.29 27.64 24.86
CA ALA A 15 -19.27 27.65 23.80
C ALA A 15 -19.59 26.55 22.79
N LEU A 16 -20.14 26.92 21.62
CA LEU A 16 -20.29 26.03 20.47
C LEU A 16 -18.89 25.72 19.89
N LEU A 17 -18.37 24.54 20.23
CA LEU A 17 -17.22 23.94 19.55
C LEU A 17 -17.64 23.57 18.13
N LEU A 18 -17.36 24.45 17.16
CA LEU A 18 -17.45 24.12 15.74
C LEU A 18 -16.39 23.06 15.44
N ALA A 19 -16.81 21.80 15.24
CA ALA A 19 -15.94 20.76 14.73
C ALA A 19 -15.50 21.17 13.31
N ALA A 20 -14.25 21.61 13.17
CA ALA A 20 -13.66 21.82 11.86
C ALA A 20 -13.51 20.46 11.16
N PRO A 21 -13.78 20.38 9.84
CA PRO A 21 -13.52 19.15 9.10
C PRO A 21 -12.02 18.86 9.18
N ALA A 22 -11.67 17.61 9.48
CA ALA A 22 -10.30 17.14 9.35
C ALA A 22 -9.92 17.24 7.86
N GLN A 23 -9.04 18.16 7.51
CA GLN A 23 -8.45 18.20 6.18
C GLN A 23 -7.56 16.94 6.07
N ALA A 24 -7.97 15.98 5.23
CA ALA A 24 -7.01 15.02 4.71
C ALA A 24 -5.99 15.86 3.93
N GLN A 25 -4.71 15.80 4.30
CA GLN A 25 -3.69 16.56 3.58
C GLN A 25 -3.54 15.89 2.20
N ASP A 26 -3.92 16.59 1.14
CA ASP A 26 -3.82 16.08 -0.23
C ASP A 26 -2.34 15.92 -0.59
N ILE A 27 -1.91 14.68 -0.82
CA ILE A 27 -0.55 14.37 -1.28
C ILE A 27 -0.43 14.55 -2.79
N ALA A 28 0.73 14.98 -3.26
CA ALA A 28 1.02 15.21 -4.68
C ALA A 28 1.47 13.91 -5.40
N PHE A 29 0.73 12.81 -5.25
CA PHE A 29 1.07 11.53 -5.88
C PHE A 29 0.72 11.54 -7.38
N ASN A 30 1.69 11.18 -8.23
CA ASN A 30 1.51 11.10 -9.69
C ASN A 30 1.78 9.67 -10.22
N PRO A 31 0.72 8.88 -10.49
CA PRO A 31 0.87 7.50 -10.97
C PRO A 31 1.47 7.41 -12.38
N VAL A 32 1.44 8.49 -13.16
CA VAL A 32 1.97 8.51 -14.54
C VAL A 32 3.49 8.36 -14.56
N LEU A 33 4.19 8.89 -13.54
CA LEU A 33 5.65 8.72 -13.41
C LEU A 33 6.02 7.24 -13.33
N LEU A 34 5.31 6.51 -12.49
CA LEU A 34 5.55 5.08 -12.28
C LEU A 34 5.15 4.25 -13.50
N ALA A 35 3.98 4.52 -14.09
CA ALA A 35 3.53 3.87 -15.30
C ALA A 35 4.52 4.03 -16.46
N ASN A 36 5.05 5.24 -16.66
CA ASN A 36 6.06 5.51 -17.68
C ASN A 36 7.37 4.78 -17.40
N CYS A 37 7.83 4.75 -16.14
CA CYS A 37 9.03 4.01 -15.78
C CYS A 37 8.87 2.52 -16.11
N VAL A 38 7.82 1.88 -15.61
CA VAL A 38 7.57 0.44 -15.81
C VAL A 38 7.42 0.07 -17.28
N ALA A 39 6.89 0.97 -18.11
CA ALA A 39 6.75 0.74 -19.55
C ALA A 39 8.08 0.76 -20.33
N HIS A 40 9.13 1.41 -19.82
CA HIS A 40 10.42 1.59 -20.51
C HIS A 40 11.61 0.97 -19.77
N ALA A 41 11.40 0.55 -18.52
CA ALA A 41 12.38 -0.14 -17.69
C ALA A 41 12.68 -1.55 -18.21
N GLY A 42 13.89 -2.04 -17.91
CA GLY A 42 14.30 -3.39 -18.29
C GLY A 42 13.60 -4.46 -17.44
N ASP A 43 13.98 -4.50 -16.16
CA ASP A 43 13.38 -5.39 -15.14
C ASP A 43 12.40 -4.66 -14.21
N GLY A 44 12.34 -3.33 -14.24
CA GLY A 44 11.39 -2.51 -13.49
C GLY A 44 11.80 -2.27 -12.04
N ALA A 45 12.90 -2.87 -11.57
CA ALA A 45 13.35 -2.72 -10.18
C ALA A 45 13.81 -1.29 -9.88
N GLU A 46 14.28 -0.56 -10.89
CA GLU A 46 14.65 0.86 -10.81
C GLU A 46 13.45 1.79 -10.58
N CYS A 47 12.23 1.30 -10.83
CA CYS A 47 11.01 2.09 -10.67
C CYS A 47 10.48 2.10 -9.23
N ILE A 48 10.95 1.20 -8.37
CA ILE A 48 10.47 1.04 -7.00
C ILE A 48 10.80 2.30 -6.17
N GLY A 49 9.78 2.97 -5.66
CA GLY A 49 9.89 4.19 -4.87
C GLY A 49 10.01 5.48 -5.68
N LEU A 50 9.98 5.41 -7.02
CA LEU A 50 10.12 6.57 -7.88
C LEU A 50 9.00 7.60 -7.65
N ALA A 51 7.75 7.14 -7.63
CA ALA A 51 6.59 8.03 -7.50
C ALA A 51 6.38 8.49 -6.05
N ALA A 52 6.68 7.64 -5.07
CA ALA A 52 6.69 7.97 -3.65
C ALA A 52 7.71 9.07 -3.37
N LYS A 53 8.93 8.96 -3.90
CA LYS A 53 9.96 10.00 -3.76
C LYS A 53 9.52 11.33 -4.37
N ALA A 54 9.02 11.31 -5.62
CA ALA A 54 8.54 12.52 -6.28
C ALA A 54 7.34 13.15 -5.54
N CYS A 55 6.46 12.32 -4.97
CA CYS A 55 5.37 12.74 -4.11
C CYS A 55 5.88 13.45 -2.84
N MET A 56 6.89 12.90 -2.16
CA MET A 56 7.47 13.51 -0.96
C MET A 56 8.13 14.87 -1.27
N GLU A 57 8.80 14.99 -2.42
CA GLU A 57 9.44 16.24 -2.87
C GLU A 57 8.40 17.33 -3.21
N SER A 58 7.22 16.93 -3.69
CA SER A 58 6.18 17.84 -4.20
C SER A 58 5.07 18.15 -3.19
N THR A 59 5.05 17.46 -2.05
CA THR A 59 4.01 17.61 -1.01
C THR A 59 4.54 18.47 0.14
N GLU A 60 3.76 19.46 0.60
CA GLU A 60 4.09 20.20 1.81
C GLU A 60 4.14 19.25 3.02
N GLY A 61 5.27 19.22 3.74
CA GLY A 61 5.47 18.24 4.80
C GLY A 61 5.67 16.80 4.30
N GLY A 62 6.00 16.59 3.02
CA GLY A 62 6.21 15.27 2.42
C GLY A 62 7.30 14.43 3.08
N TYR A 63 8.28 15.05 3.74
CA TYR A 63 9.32 14.37 4.53
C TYR A 63 8.99 14.23 6.03
N SER A 64 7.80 14.65 6.46
CA SER A 64 7.29 14.26 7.79
C SER A 64 6.99 12.76 7.78
N THR A 65 6.96 12.11 8.95
CA THR A 65 6.55 10.69 9.04
C THR A 65 5.19 10.45 8.36
N TYR A 66 4.24 11.37 8.52
CA TYR A 66 2.94 11.29 7.88
C TYR A 66 3.06 11.36 6.34
N GLY A 67 3.76 12.39 5.82
CA GLY A 67 3.93 12.59 4.38
C GLY A 67 4.68 11.43 3.71
N MET A 68 5.74 10.93 4.37
CA MET A 68 6.50 9.79 3.89
C MET A 68 5.62 8.55 3.81
N ASN A 69 4.84 8.27 4.86
CA ASN A 69 3.96 7.11 4.88
C ASN A 69 2.86 7.22 3.82
N ALA A 70 2.23 8.39 3.69
CA ALA A 70 1.15 8.61 2.74
C ALA A 70 1.62 8.49 1.29
N CYS A 71 2.76 9.11 0.94
CA CYS A 71 3.34 8.99 -0.40
C CYS A 71 3.82 7.57 -0.72
N THR A 72 4.40 6.87 0.26
CA THR A 72 4.85 5.47 0.07
C THR A 72 3.66 4.53 -0.08
N ASP A 73 2.63 4.68 0.75
CA ASP A 73 1.42 3.87 0.69
C ASP A 73 0.66 4.07 -0.64
N ALA A 74 0.60 5.30 -1.16
CA ALA A 74 0.04 5.55 -2.48
C ALA A 74 0.77 4.77 -3.60
N GLU A 75 2.09 4.62 -3.50
CA GLU A 75 2.84 3.78 -4.43
C GLU A 75 2.61 2.28 -4.18
N VAL A 76 2.50 1.84 -2.92
CA VAL A 76 2.11 0.45 -2.58
C VAL A 76 0.78 0.11 -3.26
N GLN A 77 -0.23 0.96 -3.15
CA GLN A 77 -1.55 0.76 -3.75
C GLN A 77 -1.48 0.66 -5.28
N TRP A 78 -0.62 1.46 -5.92
CA TRP A 78 -0.41 1.36 -7.37
C TRP A 78 0.20 0.02 -7.76
N TRP A 79 1.24 -0.42 -7.05
CA TRP A 79 1.88 -1.72 -7.29
C TRP A 79 0.91 -2.88 -7.01
N ASP A 80 0.13 -2.83 -5.94
CA ASP A 80 -0.86 -3.84 -5.60
C ASP A 80 -1.97 -3.95 -6.66
N ALA A 81 -2.46 -2.81 -7.17
CA ALA A 81 -3.43 -2.80 -8.27
C ALA A 81 -2.86 -3.50 -9.51
N ARG A 82 -1.61 -3.21 -9.87
CA ARG A 82 -0.91 -3.89 -10.98
C ARG A 82 -0.69 -5.37 -10.70
N LEU A 83 -0.27 -5.74 -9.49
CA LEU A 83 -0.09 -7.12 -9.05
C LEU A 83 -1.35 -7.95 -9.29
N ASN A 84 -2.52 -7.41 -8.92
CA ASN A 84 -3.81 -8.09 -9.08
C ASN A 84 -4.21 -8.26 -10.56
N VAL A 85 -3.85 -7.30 -11.43
CA VAL A 85 -3.99 -7.46 -12.89
C VAL A 85 -3.11 -8.60 -13.38
N SER A 86 -1.81 -8.57 -13.08
CA SER A 86 -0.86 -9.59 -13.53
C SER A 86 -1.19 -10.98 -12.99
N TYR A 87 -1.66 -11.08 -11.74
CA TYR A 87 -2.16 -12.31 -11.17
C TYR A 87 -3.37 -12.86 -11.92
N SER A 88 -4.33 -12.00 -12.27
CA SER A 88 -5.53 -12.41 -13.00
C SER A 88 -5.20 -12.93 -14.41
N ASP A 89 -4.29 -12.24 -15.11
CA ASP A 89 -3.83 -12.65 -16.44
C ASP A 89 -3.06 -13.97 -16.38
N LEU A 90 -2.18 -14.12 -15.38
CA LEU A 90 -1.41 -15.36 -15.22
C LEU A 90 -2.32 -16.52 -14.80
N MET A 91 -3.33 -16.27 -13.98
CA MET A 91 -4.35 -17.26 -13.62
C MET A 91 -5.13 -17.74 -14.85
N ALA A 92 -5.48 -16.84 -15.77
CA ALA A 92 -6.13 -17.21 -17.02
C ALA A 92 -5.19 -18.06 -17.92
N LYS A 93 -3.92 -17.67 -18.03
CA LYS A 93 -2.88 -18.41 -18.77
C LYS A 93 -2.66 -19.81 -18.21
N GLU A 94 -2.57 -19.96 -16.88
CA GLU A 94 -2.38 -21.27 -16.25
C GLU A 94 -3.61 -22.16 -16.40
N ARG A 95 -4.83 -21.62 -16.27
CA ARG A 95 -6.06 -22.39 -16.52
C ARG A 95 -6.16 -22.91 -17.95
N ALA A 96 -5.73 -22.11 -18.95
CA ALA A 96 -5.66 -22.57 -20.33
C ALA A 96 -4.64 -23.71 -20.48
N ARG A 97 -3.45 -23.59 -19.88
CA ARG A 97 -2.42 -24.63 -19.87
C ARG A 97 -2.82 -25.91 -19.15
N ASP A 98 -3.64 -25.79 -18.10
CA ASP A 98 -4.17 -26.92 -17.36
C ASP A 98 -5.23 -27.66 -18.18
N ALA A 99 -6.08 -26.93 -18.92
CA ALA A 99 -7.10 -27.52 -19.80
C ALA A 99 -6.51 -28.27 -21.01
N GLU A 100 -5.34 -27.85 -21.48
CA GLU A 100 -4.61 -28.46 -22.61
C GLU A 100 -3.61 -29.54 -22.16
N ALA A 101 -3.50 -29.82 -20.85
CA ALA A 101 -2.51 -30.76 -20.33
C ALA A 101 -2.80 -32.20 -20.80
N PHE A 102 -1.79 -32.83 -21.43
CA PHE A 102 -1.88 -34.23 -21.87
C PHE A 102 -1.58 -35.23 -20.75
N ASP A 103 -0.74 -34.82 -19.78
CA ASP A 103 -0.36 -35.65 -18.64
C ASP A 103 -1.36 -35.47 -17.48
N PRO A 104 -2.16 -36.50 -17.13
CA PRO A 104 -3.15 -36.40 -16.07
C PRO A 104 -2.53 -36.27 -14.66
N ASP A 105 -1.24 -36.59 -14.50
CA ASP A 105 -0.55 -36.50 -13.21
C ASP A 105 0.15 -35.14 -13.01
N ARG A 106 0.12 -34.24 -14.02
CA ARG A 106 0.69 -32.90 -13.91
C ARG A 106 -0.08 -32.07 -12.87
N PRO A 107 0.60 -31.45 -11.88
CA PRO A 107 -0.04 -30.52 -10.96
C PRO A 107 -0.65 -29.30 -11.69
N SER A 108 -1.81 -28.83 -11.22
CA SER A 108 -2.46 -27.63 -11.75
C SER A 108 -1.56 -26.40 -11.55
N GLY A 109 -1.23 -25.72 -12.64
CA GLY A 109 -0.52 -24.44 -12.59
C GLY A 109 -1.35 -23.35 -11.91
N ALA A 110 -2.68 -23.36 -12.11
CA ALA A 110 -3.59 -22.41 -11.48
C ALA A 110 -3.63 -22.57 -9.96
N ASP A 111 -3.68 -23.82 -9.46
CA ASP A 111 -3.61 -24.10 -8.03
C ASP A 111 -2.24 -23.72 -7.45
N ALA A 112 -1.16 -24.09 -8.13
CA ALA A 112 0.20 -23.75 -7.72
C ALA A 112 0.43 -22.23 -7.62
N LEU A 113 -0.08 -21.46 -8.60
CA LEU A 113 0.00 -20.00 -8.62
C LEU A 113 -0.76 -19.38 -7.44
N ARG A 114 -1.99 -19.84 -7.19
CA ARG A 114 -2.80 -19.37 -6.05
C ARG A 114 -2.08 -19.63 -4.72
N ASP A 115 -1.55 -20.83 -4.56
CA ASP A 115 -0.94 -21.24 -3.30
C ASP A 115 0.39 -20.50 -3.05
N MET A 116 1.19 -20.28 -4.11
CA MET A 116 2.37 -19.41 -4.07
C MET A 116 2.01 -17.99 -3.65
N GLN A 117 0.98 -17.38 -4.23
CA GLN A 117 0.57 -16.01 -3.87
C GLN A 117 0.10 -15.89 -2.42
N ARG A 118 -0.66 -16.87 -1.92
CA ARG A 118 -1.07 -16.90 -0.50
C ARG A 118 0.12 -17.01 0.44
N ALA A 119 1.10 -17.86 0.10
CA ALA A 119 2.32 -17.97 0.87
C ALA A 119 3.14 -16.68 0.83
N TRP A 120 3.20 -16.01 -0.32
CA TRP A 120 3.87 -14.72 -0.48
C TRP A 120 3.24 -13.63 0.37
N ILE A 121 1.91 -13.52 0.45
CA ILE A 121 1.24 -12.54 1.32
C ILE A 121 1.66 -12.73 2.78
N ALA A 122 1.66 -13.97 3.27
CA ALA A 122 2.10 -14.28 4.62
C ALA A 122 3.58 -13.95 4.84
N PHE A 123 4.44 -14.22 3.85
CA PHE A 123 5.84 -13.82 3.89
C PHE A 123 5.98 -12.29 3.97
N ARG A 124 5.33 -11.54 3.08
CA ARG A 124 5.36 -10.08 3.04
C ARG A 124 4.98 -9.49 4.39
N ASP A 125 3.83 -9.89 4.92
CA ASP A 125 3.28 -9.31 6.13
C ASP A 125 4.21 -9.58 7.33
N ARG A 126 4.72 -10.81 7.47
CA ARG A 126 5.67 -11.16 8.53
C ARG A 126 7.04 -10.49 8.38
N SER A 127 7.54 -10.38 7.16
CA SER A 127 8.79 -9.67 6.88
C SER A 127 8.70 -8.19 7.25
N CYS A 128 7.59 -7.53 6.91
CA CYS A 128 7.43 -6.11 7.20
C CYS A 128 7.13 -5.82 8.68
N GLU A 129 6.37 -6.69 9.35
CA GLU A 129 6.23 -6.65 10.82
C GLU A 129 7.60 -6.76 11.50
N TYR A 130 8.44 -7.72 11.07
CA TYR A 130 9.78 -7.90 11.63
C TYR A 130 10.70 -6.70 11.36
N ALA A 131 10.71 -6.17 10.13
CA ALA A 131 11.54 -5.03 9.75
C ALA A 131 11.25 -3.79 10.62
N ALA A 132 10.00 -3.59 11.05
CA ALA A 132 9.62 -2.46 11.89
C ALA A 132 10.10 -2.56 13.35
N LEU A 133 10.53 -3.74 13.82
CA LEU A 133 10.88 -3.96 15.23
C LEU A 133 12.14 -3.20 15.66
N ASP A 134 13.09 -2.98 14.75
CA ASP A 134 14.30 -2.20 15.03
C ASP A 134 13.99 -0.74 15.42
N TRP A 135 12.77 -0.29 15.14
CA TRP A 135 12.28 1.08 15.40
C TRP A 135 11.11 1.12 16.39
N PHE A 136 10.87 0.02 17.11
CA PHE A 136 9.75 -0.11 18.03
C PHE A 136 9.72 1.02 19.08
N GLY A 137 8.54 1.58 19.31
CA GLY A 137 8.32 2.69 20.25
C GLY A 137 8.51 4.09 19.67
N GLY A 138 8.99 4.20 18.42
CA GLY A 138 9.06 5.46 17.66
C GLY A 138 8.07 5.52 16.51
N THR A 139 7.81 6.74 15.99
CA THR A 139 6.95 6.93 14.80
C THR A 139 7.60 6.37 13.53
N GLY A 140 8.92 6.24 13.49
CA GLY A 140 9.69 5.70 12.36
C GLY A 140 9.40 4.23 12.05
N ALA A 141 8.89 3.43 13.01
CA ALA A 141 8.49 2.05 12.76
C ALA A 141 7.47 1.93 11.62
N SER A 142 6.53 2.87 11.55
CA SER A 142 5.51 2.91 10.50
C SER A 142 6.10 3.17 9.10
N THR A 143 7.13 4.01 9.01
CA THR A 143 7.84 4.31 7.76
C THR A 143 8.65 3.13 7.27
N ILE A 144 9.29 2.39 8.18
CA ILE A 144 9.99 1.14 7.84
C ILE A 144 9.02 0.07 7.36
N TYR A 145 7.88 -0.09 8.05
CA TYR A 145 6.85 -1.04 7.66
C TYR A 145 6.32 -0.80 6.24
N VAL A 146 5.89 0.43 5.93
CA VAL A 146 5.33 0.76 4.61
C VAL A 146 6.39 0.73 3.50
N GLY A 147 7.64 1.09 3.81
CA GLY A 147 8.76 0.93 2.87
C GLY A 147 9.03 -0.54 2.52
N CYS A 148 8.92 -1.44 3.49
CA CYS A 148 8.99 -2.89 3.23
C CYS A 148 7.82 -3.38 2.36
N LEU A 149 6.59 -2.92 2.64
CA LEU A 149 5.43 -3.27 1.82
C LEU A 149 5.62 -2.84 0.36
N LEU A 150 6.19 -1.65 0.14
CA LEU A 150 6.49 -1.14 -1.19
C LEU A 150 7.44 -2.06 -1.95
N ASP A 151 8.61 -2.35 -1.37
CA ASP A 151 9.63 -3.16 -2.02
C ASP A 151 9.12 -4.56 -2.36
N LEU A 152 8.50 -5.25 -1.38
CA LEU A 152 8.04 -6.62 -1.59
C LEU A 152 6.85 -6.71 -2.56
N THR A 153 5.92 -5.75 -2.53
CA THR A 153 4.76 -5.72 -3.45
C THR A 153 5.21 -5.42 -4.87
N ALA A 154 6.11 -4.45 -5.06
CA ALA A 154 6.65 -4.13 -6.38
C ALA A 154 7.43 -5.30 -6.98
N ARG A 155 8.33 -5.94 -6.21
CA ARG A 155 9.09 -7.11 -6.67
C ARG A 155 8.20 -8.28 -7.06
N GLN A 156 7.14 -8.56 -6.29
CA GLN A 156 6.20 -9.61 -6.63
C GLN A 156 5.45 -9.29 -7.92
N THR A 157 5.04 -8.03 -8.10
CA THR A 157 4.42 -7.56 -9.34
C THR A 157 5.33 -7.82 -10.54
N LEU A 158 6.60 -7.42 -10.45
CA LEU A 158 7.59 -7.61 -11.51
C LEU A 158 7.85 -9.10 -11.80
N MET A 159 7.83 -9.96 -10.77
CA MET A 159 7.92 -11.41 -10.95
C MET A 159 6.75 -11.97 -11.76
N LEU A 160 5.51 -11.54 -11.48
CA LEU A 160 4.34 -11.96 -12.24
C LEU A 160 4.33 -11.40 -13.66
N ASP A 161 4.74 -10.15 -13.84
CA ASP A 161 4.88 -9.52 -15.16
C ASP A 161 5.88 -10.29 -16.03
N LEU A 162 7.01 -10.72 -15.45
CA LEU A 162 7.99 -11.52 -16.15
C LEU A 162 7.42 -12.87 -16.59
N ALA A 163 6.62 -13.53 -15.74
CA ALA A 163 5.97 -14.80 -16.06
C ALA A 163 4.92 -14.69 -17.19
N LEU A 164 4.42 -13.48 -17.46
CA LEU A 164 3.50 -13.21 -18.57
C LEU A 164 4.20 -13.02 -19.92
N ARG A 165 5.49 -12.65 -19.94
CA ARG A 165 6.22 -12.39 -21.19
C ARG A 165 6.28 -13.64 -22.08
N PRO A 166 6.13 -13.49 -23.42
CA PRO A 166 6.36 -14.59 -24.35
C PRO A 166 7.84 -15.00 -24.30
N MET A 167 8.09 -16.32 -24.34
CA MET A 167 9.44 -16.91 -24.43
C MET A 167 9.94 -16.86 -25.86
#